data_AF-A0A412MAG0-F1
#
_entry.id   AF-A0A412MAG0-F1
#
_cell.length_a   1.000
_cell.length_b   1.000
_cell.length_c   1.000
_cell.angle_alpha   90.00
_cell.angle_beta   90.00
_cell.angle_gamma   90.00
#
_symmetry.space_group_name_H-M   'P 1'
#
loop_
_entity.id
_entity.type
_entity.pdbx_description
1 polymer ?
#
loop_
_entity_poly.entity_id
_entity_poly.type
_entity_poly.pdbx_seq_one_letter_code
_entity_poly.pdbx_strand_id
1 'polypeptide(L)'
;MEHVTNQKQVERQILELVKTYNVLYKRQIYAFFAVDGKEKFVGKALHTLLKEHLIYINEVTKTVSQHEDAYQLREKGTLKAFWVLLSLMEQKKIERHFLAEKEEYPIRIVFVGNAEIYDILYISEAEIQLVNQLFSRQKLDGCGHVVIVENPEEIPQIEIPNVIGFCTVQEEEGGVEYYRRE
;
A
#
# COMPACT_ATOMS: atom_id res chain seq x y z
N MET A 1 7.67 22.04 22.77
CA MET A 1 6.93 20.80 23.13
C MET A 1 6.38 20.11 21.89
N GLU A 2 5.63 20.80 21.03
CA GLU A 2 4.99 20.24 19.83
C GLU A 2 5.94 19.47 18.90
N HIS A 3 7.13 20.01 18.61
CA HIS A 3 8.14 19.33 17.78
C HIS A 3 8.61 17.98 18.38
N VAL A 4 8.71 17.86 19.70
CA VAL A 4 9.11 16.61 20.38
C VAL A 4 7.95 15.62 20.35
N THR A 5 6.71 16.10 20.48
CA THR A 5 5.49 15.29 20.37
C THR A 5 5.35 14.70 18.96
N ASN A 6 5.52 15.53 17.91
CA ASN A 6 5.46 15.09 16.52
C ASN A 6 6.56 14.09 16.19
N GLN A 7 7.79 14.32 16.68
CA GLN A 7 8.90 13.39 16.48
C GLN A 7 8.58 11.99 17.01
N LYS A 8 8.12 11.89 18.27
CA LYS A 8 7.75 10.61 18.88
C LYS A 8 6.53 9.96 18.23
N GLN A 9 5.59 10.77 17.74
CA GLN A 9 4.43 10.27 17.00
C GLN A 9 4.87 9.61 15.69
N VAL A 10 5.74 10.26 14.91
CA VAL A 10 6.27 9.73 13.65
C VAL A 10 7.04 8.43 13.89
N GLU A 11 7.86 8.36 14.94
CA GLU A 11 8.57 7.12 15.33
C GLU A 11 7.59 5.95 15.57
N ARG A 12 6.52 6.18 16.35
CA ARG A 12 5.49 5.16 16.60
C ARG A 12 4.75 4.74 15.34
N GLN A 13 4.38 5.70 14.49
CA GLN A 13 3.66 5.42 13.26
C GLN A 13 4.52 4.69 12.24
N ILE A 14 5.83 4.97 12.16
CA ILE A 14 6.76 4.18 11.33
C ILE A 14 6.76 2.72 11.79
N LEU A 15 6.87 2.46 13.10
CA LEU A 15 6.84 1.10 13.63
C LEU A 15 5.54 0.38 13.32
N GLU A 16 4.41 1.08 13.41
CA GLU A 16 3.09 0.55 13.04
C GLU A 16 3.01 0.22 11.55
N LEU A 17 3.51 1.09 10.67
CA LEU A 17 3.55 0.82 9.23
C LEU A 17 4.38 -0.43 8.90
N VAL A 18 5.61 -0.53 9.42
CA VAL A 18 6.44 -1.72 9.15
C VAL A 18 5.94 -2.98 9.85
N LYS A 19 5.13 -2.84 10.92
CA LYS A 19 4.41 -3.97 11.53
C LYS A 19 3.31 -4.48 10.61
N THR A 20 2.52 -3.56 10.07
CA THR A 20 1.34 -3.88 9.28
C THR A 20 1.72 -4.38 7.89
N TYR A 21 2.72 -3.78 7.25
CA TYR A 21 3.07 -4.06 5.85
C TYR A 21 4.33 -4.90 5.69
N ASN A 22 4.98 -5.31 6.79
CA ASN A 22 6.25 -6.05 6.88
C ASN A 22 7.47 -5.30 6.31
N VAL A 23 7.40 -4.86 5.06
CA VAL A 23 8.45 -4.19 4.30
C VAL A 23 7.84 -3.05 3.50
N LEU A 24 8.41 -1.85 3.63
CA LEU A 24 8.08 -0.70 2.79
C LEU A 24 9.33 -0.06 2.23
N TYR A 25 9.23 0.58 1.07
CA TYR A 25 10.31 1.45 0.62
C TYR A 25 10.43 2.65 1.55
N LYS A 26 11.68 3.08 1.81
CA LYS A 26 11.95 4.31 2.56
C LYS A 26 11.19 5.49 1.98
N ARG A 27 11.12 5.60 0.64
CA ARG A 27 10.37 6.67 -0.05
C ARG A 27 8.85 6.62 0.24
N GLN A 28 8.26 5.44 0.36
CA GLN A 28 6.85 5.29 0.74
C GLN A 28 6.59 5.83 2.14
N ILE A 29 7.51 5.58 3.08
CA ILE A 29 7.42 6.14 4.44
C ILE A 29 7.48 7.67 4.37
N TYR A 30 8.41 8.26 3.62
CA TYR A 30 8.44 9.72 3.45
C TYR A 30 7.15 10.28 2.84
N ALA A 31 6.64 9.64 1.79
CA ALA A 31 5.40 10.05 1.13
C ALA A 31 4.19 9.96 2.08
N PHE A 32 4.10 8.91 2.90
CA PHE A 32 3.04 8.75 3.89
C PHE A 32 2.94 9.94 4.85
N PHE A 33 4.09 10.40 5.36
CA PHE A 33 4.13 11.57 6.25
C PHE A 33 4.11 12.91 5.50
N ALA A 34 4.31 12.92 4.19
CA ALA A 34 4.17 14.15 3.39
C ALA A 34 2.70 14.57 3.26
N VAL A 35 1.77 13.61 3.28
CA VAL A 35 0.31 13.86 3.22
C VAL A 35 -0.15 14.84 4.31
N ASP A 36 0.48 14.81 5.50
CA ASP A 36 0.18 15.71 6.62
C ASP A 36 1.34 16.65 7.02
N GLY A 37 2.35 16.82 6.15
CA GLY A 37 3.45 17.78 6.33
C GLY A 37 4.47 17.41 7.41
N LYS A 38 4.59 16.13 7.74
CA LYS A 38 5.48 15.57 8.77
C LYS A 38 6.72 14.85 8.21
N GLU A 39 6.93 14.85 6.90
CA GLU A 39 8.03 14.19 6.21
C GLU A 39 9.42 14.64 6.73
N LYS A 40 9.53 15.89 7.20
CA LYS A 40 10.76 16.42 7.82
C LYS A 40 11.21 15.68 9.09
N PHE A 41 10.30 14.99 9.78
CA PHE A 41 10.62 14.22 11.00
C PHE A 41 11.10 12.79 10.68
N VAL A 42 10.80 12.29 9.49
CA VAL A 42 11.02 10.89 9.09
C VAL A 42 12.50 10.52 9.15
N GLY A 43 13.39 11.38 8.65
CA GLY A 43 14.83 11.09 8.65
C GLY A 43 15.39 10.87 10.05
N LYS A 44 15.01 11.73 11.00
CA LYS A 44 15.41 11.59 12.40
C LYS A 44 14.76 10.38 13.05
N ALA A 45 13.48 10.12 12.76
CA ALA A 45 12.77 8.98 13.31
C ALA A 45 13.39 7.65 12.87
N LEU A 46 13.66 7.48 11.56
CA LEU A 46 14.35 6.31 11.03
C LEU A 46 15.73 6.12 11.67
N HIS A 47 16.49 7.19 11.86
CA HIS A 47 17.80 7.11 12.52
C HIS A 47 17.69 6.66 13.98
N THR A 48 16.77 7.23 14.76
CA THR A 48 16.51 6.82 16.15
C THR A 48 16.12 5.35 16.22
N LEU A 49 15.11 4.94 15.45
CA LEU A 49 14.58 3.57 15.46
C LEU A 49 15.64 2.54 15.02
N LEU A 50 16.48 2.89 14.05
CA LEU A 50 17.59 2.03 13.62
C LEU A 50 18.63 1.87 14.73
N LYS A 51 18.98 2.97 15.42
CA LYS A 51 19.93 2.95 16.56
C LYS A 51 19.39 2.13 17.74
N GLU A 52 18.08 2.13 17.94
CA GLU A 52 17.40 1.36 18.98
C GLU A 52 17.11 -0.10 18.57
N HIS A 53 17.55 -0.52 17.37
CA HIS A 53 17.31 -1.86 16.81
C HIS A 53 15.82 -2.24 16.69
N LEU A 54 14.95 -1.24 16.52
CA LEU A 54 13.51 -1.44 16.33
C LEU A 54 13.11 -1.60 14.86
N ILE A 55 14.00 -1.21 13.94
CA ILE A 55 13.86 -1.39 12.50
C ILE A 55 15.20 -1.76 11.88
N TYR A 56 15.13 -2.28 10.65
CA TYR A 56 16.26 -2.54 9.76
C TYR A 56 16.07 -1.74 8.47
N ILE A 57 17.19 -1.29 7.89
CA ILE A 57 17.19 -0.60 6.60
C ILE A 57 18.13 -1.35 5.65
N ASN A 58 17.59 -1.84 4.55
CA ASN A 58 18.40 -2.45 3.50
C ASN A 58 18.90 -1.35 2.54
N GLU A 59 20.20 -1.09 2.54
CA GLU A 59 20.79 0.01 1.76
C GLU A 59 20.78 -0.22 0.24
N VAL A 60 20.64 -1.46 -0.24
CA VAL A 60 20.60 -1.75 -1.68
C VAL A 60 19.19 -1.46 -2.22
N THR A 61 18.18 -2.04 -1.57
CA THR A 61 16.78 -1.95 -2.02
C THR A 61 16.05 -0.74 -1.45
N LYS A 62 16.70 0.02 -0.56
CA LYS A 62 16.14 1.16 0.16
C LYS A 62 14.82 0.83 0.85
N THR A 63 14.71 -0.39 1.39
CA THR A 63 13.54 -0.86 2.14
C THR A 63 13.76 -0.76 3.65
N VAL A 64 12.66 -0.63 4.38
CA VAL A 64 12.60 -0.56 5.83
C VAL A 64 11.67 -1.67 6.32
N SER A 65 12.10 -2.40 7.36
CA SER A 65 11.37 -3.52 7.95
C SER A 65 11.60 -3.61 9.45
N GLN A 66 10.82 -4.43 10.16
CA GLN A 66 11.04 -4.66 11.61
C GLN A 66 12.19 -5.61 11.91
N HIS A 67 12.48 -6.54 11.01
CA HIS A 67 13.51 -7.57 11.18
C HIS A 67 14.33 -7.72 9.89
N GLU A 68 15.58 -8.17 10.01
CA GLU A 68 16.47 -8.39 8.87
C GLU A 68 15.90 -9.44 7.89
N ASP A 69 15.30 -10.50 8.43
CA ASP A 69 14.67 -11.57 7.65
C ASP A 69 13.31 -11.18 7.05
N ALA A 70 12.71 -10.09 7.51
CA ALA A 70 11.41 -9.63 7.00
C ALA A 70 11.48 -9.23 5.52
N TYR A 71 12.68 -9.00 4.97
CA TYR A 71 12.88 -8.83 3.53
C TYR A 71 12.29 -9.99 2.71
N GLN A 72 12.29 -11.21 3.24
CA GLN A 72 11.69 -12.38 2.57
C GLN A 72 10.16 -12.34 2.53
N LEU A 73 9.54 -11.49 3.36
CA LEU A 73 8.10 -11.25 3.39
C LEU A 73 7.68 -10.11 2.45
N ARG A 74 8.61 -9.56 1.67
CA ARG A 74 8.33 -8.49 0.71
C ARG A 74 7.44 -9.02 -0.42
N GLU A 75 6.24 -8.47 -0.52
CA GLU A 75 5.31 -8.77 -1.61
C GLU A 75 5.18 -7.59 -2.57
N LYS A 76 5.47 -7.84 -3.86
CA LYS A 76 5.39 -6.85 -4.95
C LYS A 76 4.00 -6.19 -5.01
N GLY A 77 2.94 -7.00 -4.94
CA GLY A 77 1.57 -6.50 -4.99
C GLY A 77 1.23 -5.56 -3.84
N THR A 78 1.70 -5.87 -2.63
CA THR A 78 1.51 -5.03 -1.44
C THR A 78 2.27 -3.71 -1.56
N LEU A 79 3.52 -3.75 -2.03
CA LEU A 79 4.30 -2.52 -2.26
C LEU A 79 3.64 -1.61 -3.31
N LYS A 80 3.16 -2.18 -4.42
CA LYS A 80 2.39 -1.41 -5.43
C LYS A 80 1.08 -0.88 -4.86
N ALA A 81 0.34 -1.68 -4.11
CA ALA A 81 -0.90 -1.27 -3.45
C ALA A 81 -0.68 -0.12 -2.48
N PHE A 82 0.45 -0.09 -1.77
CA PHE A 82 0.78 1.01 -0.86
C PHE A 82 1.03 2.32 -1.62
N TRP A 83 1.59 2.29 -2.84
CA TRP A 83 1.69 3.50 -3.67
C TRP A 83 0.33 4.02 -4.10
N VAL A 84 -0.60 3.14 -4.47
CA VAL A 84 -1.98 3.53 -4.77
C VAL A 84 -2.66 4.11 -3.54
N LEU A 85 -2.49 3.51 -2.36
CA LEU A 85 -2.99 4.04 -1.10
C LEU A 85 -2.51 5.49 -0.88
N LEU A 86 -1.20 5.74 -1.05
CA LEU A 86 -0.61 7.08 -0.91
C LEU A 86 -1.23 8.09 -1.89
N SER A 87 -1.34 7.71 -3.17
CA SER A 87 -1.96 8.58 -4.19
C SER A 87 -3.42 8.90 -3.86
N LEU A 88 -4.16 7.95 -3.28
CA LEU A 88 -5.53 8.19 -2.82
C LEU A 88 -5.58 9.09 -1.57
N MET A 89 -4.64 8.94 -0.64
CA MET A 89 -4.53 9.78 0.56
C MET A 89 -4.26 11.25 0.23
N GLU A 90 -3.55 11.54 -0.87
CA GLU A 90 -3.33 12.92 -1.35
C GLU A 90 -4.63 13.56 -1.88
N GLN A 91 -5.57 12.77 -2.37
CA GLN A 91 -6.81 13.24 -2.99
C GLN A 91 -7.98 13.31 -2.01
N LYS A 92 -8.04 12.38 -1.05
CA LYS A 92 -9.15 12.25 -0.10
C LYS A 92 -8.67 11.76 1.27
N LYS A 93 -9.43 12.12 2.29
CA LYS A 93 -9.18 11.61 3.64
C LYS A 93 -9.48 10.11 3.70
N ILE A 94 -8.46 9.32 4.03
CA ILE A 94 -8.61 7.91 4.39
C ILE A 94 -8.57 7.82 5.91
N GLU A 95 -9.62 7.24 6.50
CA GLU A 95 -9.79 7.16 7.95
C GLU A 95 -8.95 6.03 8.54
N ARG A 96 -8.92 4.87 7.86
CA ARG A 96 -8.23 3.65 8.27
C ARG A 96 -7.78 2.86 7.06
N HIS A 97 -6.70 2.11 7.20
CA HIS A 97 -6.22 1.17 6.19
C HIS A 97 -5.60 -0.05 6.87
N PHE A 98 -5.68 -1.21 6.21
CA PHE A 98 -5.25 -2.50 6.73
C PHE A 98 -4.58 -3.30 5.61
N LEU A 99 -3.60 -4.13 5.96
CA LEU A 99 -3.17 -5.21 5.07
C LEU A 99 -4.25 -6.28 5.09
N ALA A 100 -4.66 -6.76 3.91
CA ALA A 100 -5.63 -7.83 3.80
C ALA A 100 -5.06 -9.18 4.28
N GLU A 101 -5.93 -10.07 4.76
CA GLU A 101 -5.55 -11.43 5.12
C GLU A 101 -5.21 -12.24 3.86
N LYS A 102 -4.41 -13.31 4.01
CA LYS A 102 -3.98 -14.11 2.84
C LYS A 102 -5.15 -14.79 2.14
N GLU A 103 -6.19 -15.09 2.90
CA GLU A 103 -7.43 -15.71 2.47
C GLU A 103 -8.31 -14.77 1.63
N GLU A 104 -8.06 -13.45 1.69
CA GLU A 104 -8.74 -12.41 0.93
C GLU A 104 -8.08 -12.15 -0.45
N TYR A 105 -7.18 -13.05 -0.88
CA TYR A 105 -6.53 -12.96 -2.18
C TYR A 105 -7.54 -12.71 -3.31
N PRO A 106 -7.27 -11.74 -4.22
CA PRO A 106 -6.03 -11.00 -4.45
C PRO A 106 -6.01 -9.60 -3.81
N ILE A 107 -6.88 -9.32 -2.84
CA ILE A 107 -6.89 -8.04 -2.13
C ILE A 107 -5.56 -7.88 -1.38
N ARG A 108 -4.99 -6.67 -1.45
CA ARG A 108 -3.73 -6.33 -0.76
C ARG A 108 -3.95 -5.36 0.38
N ILE A 109 -4.75 -4.32 0.14
CA ILE A 109 -5.04 -3.30 1.15
C ILE A 109 -6.54 -3.04 1.17
N VAL A 110 -7.12 -3.07 2.36
CA VAL A 110 -8.48 -2.61 2.62
C VAL A 110 -8.38 -1.23 3.25
N PHE A 111 -9.18 -0.26 2.79
CA PHE A 111 -9.20 1.08 3.39
C PHE A 111 -10.63 1.61 3.53
N VAL A 112 -10.80 2.52 4.50
CA VAL A 112 -12.07 3.14 4.83
C VAL A 112 -11.99 4.63 4.54
N GLY A 113 -12.95 5.14 3.77
CA GLY A 113 -13.10 6.57 3.49
C GLY A 113 -14.56 6.92 3.26
N ASN A 114 -15.01 8.06 3.80
CA ASN A 114 -16.41 8.49 3.72
C ASN A 114 -17.41 7.44 4.23
N ALA A 115 -17.06 6.73 5.32
CA ALA A 115 -17.83 5.62 5.88
C ALA A 115 -18.06 4.40 4.94
N GLU A 116 -17.36 4.33 3.80
CA GLU A 116 -17.37 3.20 2.87
C GLU A 116 -16.06 2.41 2.93
N ILE A 117 -16.13 1.12 2.59
CA ILE A 117 -14.98 0.21 2.53
C ILE A 117 -14.59 0.02 1.07
N TYR A 118 -13.29 0.08 0.82
CA TYR A 118 -12.71 -0.10 -0.51
C TYR A 118 -11.50 -1.02 -0.43
N ASP A 119 -11.23 -1.67 -1.56
CA ASP A 119 -10.11 -2.59 -1.69
C ASP A 119 -9.13 -2.09 -2.76
N ILE A 120 -7.84 -2.36 -2.53
CA ILE A 120 -6.79 -2.23 -3.53
C ILE A 120 -6.30 -3.65 -3.85
N LEU A 121 -6.50 -4.06 -5.10
CA LEU A 121 -6.14 -5.38 -5.61
C LEU A 121 -4.88 -5.24 -6.46
N TYR A 122 -4.08 -6.30 -6.50
CA TYR A 122 -3.01 -6.45 -7.47
C TYR A 122 -3.18 -7.77 -8.21
N ILE A 123 -3.18 -7.69 -9.55
CA ILE A 123 -3.36 -8.84 -10.42
C ILE A 123 -2.23 -8.80 -11.45
N SER A 124 -1.39 -9.83 -11.47
CA SER A 124 -0.44 -10.01 -12.58
C SER A 124 -1.14 -10.64 -13.79
N GLU A 125 -0.54 -10.50 -14.98
CA GLU A 125 -1.08 -11.07 -16.22
C GLU A 125 -1.41 -12.57 -16.07
N ALA A 126 -0.52 -13.32 -15.42
CA ALA A 126 -0.65 -14.76 -15.20
C ALA A 126 -1.81 -15.14 -14.25
N GLU A 127 -2.29 -14.22 -13.43
CA GLU A 127 -3.31 -14.46 -12.40
C GLU A 127 -4.73 -14.07 -12.87
N ILE A 128 -4.87 -13.35 -13.99
CA ILE A 128 -6.16 -12.79 -14.45
C ILE A 128 -7.26 -13.87 -14.50
N GLN A 129 -6.99 -15.02 -15.13
CA GLN A 129 -7.99 -16.09 -15.25
C GLN A 129 -8.41 -16.66 -13.89
N LEU A 130 -7.45 -16.83 -12.97
CA LEU A 130 -7.72 -17.34 -11.62
C LEU A 130 -8.58 -16.34 -10.85
N VAL A 131 -8.21 -15.05 -10.87
CA VAL A 131 -8.93 -14.00 -10.16
C VAL A 131 -10.36 -13.86 -10.68
N ASN A 132 -10.58 -13.84 -12.00
CA ASN A 132 -11.94 -13.80 -12.54
C ASN A 132 -12.78 -15.00 -12.05
N GLN A 133 -12.19 -16.20 -12.00
CA GLN A 133 -12.88 -17.37 -11.47
C GLN A 133 -13.22 -17.23 -9.98
N LEU A 134 -12.33 -16.65 -9.17
CA LEU A 134 -12.59 -16.40 -7.75
C LEU A 134 -13.78 -15.45 -7.56
N PHE A 135 -13.79 -14.32 -8.28
CA PHE A 135 -14.86 -13.31 -8.14
C PHE A 135 -16.18 -13.75 -8.75
N SER A 136 -16.18 -14.61 -9.78
CA SER A 136 -17.43 -15.19 -10.32
C SER A 136 -18.17 -16.08 -9.30
N ARG A 137 -17.47 -16.61 -8.29
CA ARG A 137 -18.03 -17.50 -7.25
C ARG A 137 -18.43 -16.75 -5.98
N GLN A 138 -17.91 -15.55 -5.76
CA GLN A 138 -18.15 -14.77 -4.56
C GLN A 138 -19.22 -13.71 -4.81
N LYS A 139 -20.19 -13.61 -3.91
CA LYS A 139 -21.04 -12.41 -3.82
C LYS A 139 -20.33 -11.38 -2.97
N LEU A 140 -19.53 -10.54 -3.61
CA LEU A 140 -18.88 -9.39 -2.97
C LEU A 140 -19.84 -8.21 -3.01
N ASP A 141 -20.81 -8.22 -2.09
CA ASP A 141 -21.74 -7.12 -1.94
C ASP A 141 -21.05 -5.98 -1.16
N GLY A 142 -20.92 -4.81 -1.79
CA GLY A 142 -20.78 -3.53 -1.07
C GLY A 142 -19.39 -2.86 -1.02
N CYS A 143 -18.32 -3.45 -1.56
CA CYS A 143 -16.99 -2.83 -1.61
C CYS A 143 -16.61 -2.37 -3.03
N GLY A 144 -16.05 -1.17 -3.15
CA GLY A 144 -15.48 -0.68 -4.42
C GLY A 144 -14.02 -1.09 -4.57
N HIS A 145 -13.62 -1.59 -5.74
CA HIS A 145 -12.25 -2.08 -5.96
C HIS A 145 -11.43 -1.15 -6.86
N VAL A 146 -10.22 -0.80 -6.42
CA VAL A 146 -9.17 -0.23 -7.26
C VAL A 146 -8.22 -1.34 -7.65
N VAL A 147 -8.08 -1.60 -8.95
CA VAL A 147 -7.34 -2.76 -9.46
C VAL A 147 -6.02 -2.31 -10.08
N ILE A 148 -4.91 -2.86 -9.58
CA ILE A 148 -3.59 -2.68 -10.15
C ILE A 148 -3.33 -3.79 -11.17
N VAL A 149 -3.01 -3.38 -12.39
CA VAL A 149 -2.58 -4.24 -13.50
C VAL A 149 -1.10 -4.02 -13.81
N GLU A 150 -0.46 -4.94 -14.53
CA GLU A 150 0.91 -4.75 -15.01
C GLU A 150 0.94 -3.99 -16.33
N ASN A 151 -0.03 -4.24 -17.20
CA ASN A 151 -0.23 -3.55 -18.48
C ASN A 151 -1.70 -3.11 -18.64
N PRO A 152 -1.99 -1.85 -19.05
CA PRO A 152 -3.35 -1.41 -19.32
C PRO A 152 -4.11 -2.25 -20.37
N GLU A 153 -3.41 -2.94 -21.27
CA GLU A 153 -4.01 -3.87 -22.26
C GLU A 153 -4.70 -5.08 -21.61
N GLU A 154 -4.43 -5.37 -20.34
CA GLU A 154 -5.05 -6.44 -19.54
C GLU A 154 -6.46 -6.08 -19.06
N ILE A 155 -6.77 -4.77 -18.93
CA ILE A 155 -8.01 -4.26 -18.34
C ILE A 155 -9.28 -4.87 -18.97
N PRO A 156 -9.39 -5.03 -20.30
CA PRO A 156 -10.58 -5.64 -20.93
C PRO A 156 -10.83 -7.10 -20.50
N GLN A 157 -9.81 -7.78 -19.99
CA GLN A 157 -9.90 -9.18 -19.57
C GLN A 157 -10.34 -9.35 -18.12
N ILE A 158 -10.42 -8.26 -17.33
CA ILE A 158 -10.75 -8.31 -15.91
C ILE A 158 -12.27 -8.27 -15.72
N GLU A 159 -12.80 -9.31 -15.08
CA GLU A 159 -14.23 -9.55 -14.85
C GLU A 159 -14.59 -9.46 -13.36
N ILE A 160 -13.98 -8.50 -12.66
CA ILE A 160 -14.25 -8.22 -11.26
C ILE A 160 -15.47 -7.27 -11.16
N PRO A 161 -16.52 -7.62 -10.41
CA PRO A 161 -17.65 -6.72 -10.16
C PRO A 161 -17.19 -5.50 -9.34
N ASN A 162 -17.94 -4.39 -9.37
CA ASN A 162 -17.69 -3.20 -8.51
C ASN A 162 -16.29 -2.56 -8.61
N VAL A 163 -15.59 -2.72 -9.74
CA VAL A 163 -14.35 -1.99 -10.00
C VAL A 163 -14.65 -0.50 -10.20
N ILE A 164 -14.03 0.34 -9.38
CA ILE A 164 -14.17 1.81 -9.43
C ILE A 164 -13.02 2.48 -10.17
N GLY A 165 -11.94 1.75 -10.46
CA GLY A 165 -10.82 2.25 -11.26
C GLY A 165 -9.73 1.20 -11.44
N PHE A 166 -8.98 1.35 -12.53
CA PHE A 166 -7.77 0.57 -12.79
C PHE A 166 -6.54 1.48 -12.68
N CYS A 167 -5.38 0.90 -12.42
CA CYS A 167 -4.13 1.65 -12.47
C CYS A 167 -2.91 0.77 -12.75
N THR A 168 -1.85 1.40 -13.24
CA THR A 168 -0.49 0.85 -13.22
C THR A 168 0.35 1.60 -12.19
N VAL A 169 1.40 0.94 -11.70
CA VAL A 169 2.30 1.51 -10.69
C VAL A 169 3.76 1.32 -11.12
N GLN A 170 4.48 2.43 -11.19
CA GLN A 170 5.94 2.46 -11.33
C GLN A 170 6.57 2.20 -9.97
N GLU A 171 6.99 0.96 -9.71
CA GLU A 171 7.36 0.47 -8.38
C GLU A 171 8.49 1.27 -7.71
N GLU A 172 9.53 1.65 -8.47
CA GLU A 172 10.71 2.37 -7.95
C GLU A 172 10.46 3.88 -7.76
N GLU A 173 9.67 4.48 -8.64
CA GLU A 173 9.41 5.93 -8.66
C GLU A 173 8.18 6.33 -7.84
N GLY A 174 7.25 5.40 -7.66
CA GLY A 174 5.98 5.59 -6.96
C GLY A 174 4.88 6.24 -7.80
N GLY A 175 5.09 6.40 -9.12
CA GLY A 175 4.09 6.94 -10.04
C GLY A 175 2.89 6.00 -10.21
N VAL A 176 1.68 6.54 -10.07
CA VAL A 176 0.41 5.83 -10.29
C VAL A 176 -0.32 6.45 -11.47
N GLU A 177 -0.62 5.66 -12.49
CA GLU A 177 -1.41 6.09 -13.64
C GLU A 177 -2.79 5.41 -13.60
N TYR A 178 -3.87 6.19 -13.64
CA TYR A 178 -5.23 5.69 -13.50
C TYR A 178 -5.94 5.56 -14.86
N TYR A 179 -6.72 4.49 -15.00
CA TYR A 179 -7.53 4.19 -16.18
C TYR A 179 -8.98 3.90 -15.77
N ARG A 180 -9.90 4.10 -16.72
CA ARG A 180 -11.32 3.73 -16.57
C ARG A 180 -11.71 2.85 -17.75
N ARG A 181 -12.58 1.89 -17.49
CA ARG A 181 -13.30 1.20 -18.56
C ARG A 181 -14.35 2.17 -19.10
N GLU A 182 -14.36 2.36 -20.41
CA GLU A 182 -15.45 3.07 -21.10
C GLU A 182 -16.79 2.34 -20.96
#